data_AF-A0A8J8BZ10-F1
#
_entry.id   AF-A0A8J8BZ10-F1
#
_cell.length_a   1.000
_cell.length_b   1.000
_cell.length_c   1.000
_cell.angle_alpha   90.00
_cell.angle_beta   90.00
_cell.angle_gamma   90.00
#
_symmetry.space_group_name_H-M   'P 1'
#
loop_
_entity.id
_entity.type
_entity.pdbx_description
1 polymer ?
#
loop_
_entity_poly.entity_id
_entity_poly.type
_entity_poly.pdbx_seq_one_letter_code
_entity_poly.pdbx_strand_id
1 'polypeptide(L)'
;MGYDSCVSRYYCAMVFMAEAVLLTKGLSSSFHKGVISLFGKHFVKTEIFERSLGRALNEAYDKRVVGDYSVGFKISKEEAKDLLDISQNYKNFQS
;
A
#
# COMPACT_ATOMS: atom_id res chain seq x y z
N MET A 1 -19.92 -13.25 -7.55
CA MET A 1 -20.31 -11.83 -7.49
C MET A 1 -19.58 -11.23 -6.29
N GLY A 2 -18.47 -10.52 -6.55
CA GLY A 2 -17.35 -10.42 -5.62
C GLY A 2 -17.50 -9.39 -4.50
N TYR A 3 -17.19 -9.83 -3.28
CA TYR A 3 -16.94 -8.99 -2.10
C TYR A 3 -15.82 -7.95 -2.32
N ASP A 4 -15.02 -8.11 -3.38
CA ASP A 4 -14.04 -7.14 -3.91
C ASP A 4 -14.59 -5.73 -4.15
N SER A 5 -15.79 -5.62 -4.71
CA SER A 5 -16.29 -4.32 -5.20
C SER A 5 -16.67 -3.34 -4.07
N CYS A 6 -17.04 -3.83 -2.88
CA CYS A 6 -17.50 -2.97 -1.79
C CYS A 6 -16.33 -2.48 -0.92
N VAL A 7 -15.37 -3.37 -0.62
CA VAL A 7 -14.12 -3.01 0.06
C VAL A 7 -13.29 -2.08 -0.82
N SER A 8 -13.26 -2.35 -2.13
CA SER A 8 -12.63 -1.47 -3.12
C SER A 8 -13.25 -0.07 -3.14
N ARG A 9 -14.59 0.06 -3.14
CA ARG A 9 -15.24 1.40 -3.15
C ARG A 9 -14.95 2.21 -1.88
N TYR A 10 -15.07 1.61 -0.70
CA TYR A 10 -14.78 2.31 0.56
C TYR A 10 -13.30 2.71 0.64
N TYR A 11 -12.40 1.79 0.33
CA TYR A 11 -10.96 2.06 0.28
C TYR A 11 -10.61 3.15 -0.74
N CYS A 12 -11.14 3.07 -1.96
CA CYS A 12 -10.93 4.09 -2.99
C CYS A 12 -11.42 5.46 -2.51
N ALA A 13 -12.61 5.54 -1.90
CA ALA A 13 -13.11 6.80 -1.34
C ALA A 13 -12.16 7.36 -0.27
N MET A 14 -11.65 6.52 0.63
CA MET A 14 -10.71 6.96 1.66
C MET A 14 -9.37 7.44 1.07
N VAL A 15 -8.85 6.76 0.05
CA VAL A 15 -7.64 7.18 -0.66
C VAL A 15 -7.86 8.50 -1.39
N PHE A 16 -8.97 8.66 -2.11
CA PHE A 16 -9.29 9.92 -2.79
C PHE A 16 -9.43 11.08 -1.80
N MET A 17 -10.06 10.86 -0.65
CA MET A 17 -10.12 11.87 0.41
C MET A 17 -8.73 12.21 0.93
N ALA A 18 -7.88 11.21 1.18
CA ALA A 18 -6.50 11.42 1.62
C ALA A 18 -5.67 12.21 0.59
N GLU A 19 -5.81 11.90 -0.71
CA GLU A 19 -5.19 12.64 -1.81
C GLU A 19 -5.69 14.08 -1.88
N ALA A 20 -7.00 14.29 -1.83
CA ALA A 20 -7.60 15.62 -1.88
C ALA A 20 -7.10 16.52 -0.74
N VAL A 21 -7.03 16.01 0.49
CA VAL A 21 -6.52 16.81 1.60
C VAL A 21 -5.01 17.06 1.49
N LEU A 22 -4.23 16.09 1.00
CA LEU A 22 -2.80 16.29 0.75
C LEU A 22 -2.54 17.40 -0.28
N LEU A 23 -3.36 17.47 -1.33
CA LEU A 23 -3.28 18.52 -2.34
C LEU A 23 -3.52 19.92 -1.73
N THR A 24 -4.35 20.05 -0.69
CA THR A 24 -4.53 21.35 0.00
C THR A 24 -3.25 21.84 0.71
N LYS A 25 -2.27 20.96 0.94
CA LYS A 25 -0.94 21.27 1.48
C LYS A 25 0.17 21.21 0.41
N GLY A 26 -0.17 21.03 -0.87
CA GLY A 26 0.81 20.85 -1.96
C GLY A 26 1.59 19.54 -1.86
N LEU A 27 1.06 18.54 -1.17
CA LEU A 27 1.66 17.22 -1.02
C LEU A 27 0.97 16.22 -1.95
N SER A 28 1.74 15.28 -2.51
CA SER A 28 1.19 14.18 -3.30
C SER A 28 2.17 13.00 -3.29
N SER A 29 1.67 11.81 -3.65
CA SER A 29 2.49 10.64 -3.88
C SER A 29 1.85 9.78 -4.95
N SER A 30 2.66 9.24 -5.87
CA SER A 30 2.20 8.30 -6.89
C SER A 30 1.94 6.89 -6.35
N PHE A 31 2.25 6.64 -5.07
CA PHE A 31 2.10 5.33 -4.44
C PHE A 31 1.07 5.38 -3.32
N HIS A 32 0.16 4.39 -3.26
CA HIS A 32 -0.85 4.31 -2.20
C HIS A 32 -0.25 4.31 -0.79
N LYS A 33 0.83 3.55 -0.53
CA LYS A 33 1.53 3.60 0.77
C LYS A 33 2.09 4.99 1.08
N GLY A 34 2.55 5.71 0.05
CA GLY A 34 3.02 7.08 0.18
C GLY A 34 1.91 8.05 0.57
N VAL A 35 0.74 7.94 -0.07
CA VAL A 35 -0.47 8.71 0.29
C VAL A 35 -0.86 8.46 1.75
N ILE A 36 -0.92 7.18 2.18
CA ILE A 36 -1.27 6.80 3.55
C ILE A 36 -0.26 7.34 4.57
N SER A 37 1.04 7.24 4.26
CA SER A 37 2.12 7.75 5.13
C SER A 37 2.07 9.28 5.27
N LEU A 38 1.92 10.01 4.14
CA LEU A 38 1.80 11.46 4.15
C LEU A 38 0.54 11.92 4.89
N PHE A 39 -0.59 11.25 4.66
CA PHE A 39 -1.82 11.51 5.39
C PHE A 39 -1.63 11.32 6.91
N GLY A 40 -1.08 10.18 7.31
CA GLY A 40 -0.77 9.90 8.72
C GLY A 40 0.15 10.95 9.35
N LYS A 41 1.19 11.37 8.63
CA LYS A 41 2.16 12.36 9.10
C LYS A 41 1.58 13.76 9.25
N HIS A 42 0.80 14.22 8.27
CA HIS A 42 0.42 15.63 8.16
C HIS A 42 -0.98 15.95 8.70
N PHE A 43 -1.81 14.92 8.91
CA PHE A 43 -3.21 15.08 9.28
C PHE A 43 -3.58 14.28 10.54
N VAL A 44 -3.07 13.06 10.71
CA VAL A 44 -3.39 12.24 11.89
C VAL A 44 -2.47 12.57 13.06
N LYS A 45 -1.15 12.65 12.85
CA LYS A 45 -0.19 13.00 13.91
C LYS A 45 -0.33 14.45 14.39
N THR A 46 -0.91 15.31 13.56
CA THR A 46 -1.21 16.72 13.87
C THR A 46 -2.61 16.89 14.47
N GLU A 47 -3.33 15.80 14.72
CA GLU A 47 -4.66 15.77 15.34
C GLU A 47 -5.75 16.53 14.57
N ILE A 48 -5.50 16.85 13.29
CA ILE A 48 -6.49 17.41 12.37
C ILE A 48 -7.56 16.35 12.06
N PHE A 49 -7.15 15.09 11.98
CA PHE A 49 -8.03 13.93 11.86
C PHE A 49 -7.77 12.94 12.98
N GLU A 50 -8.82 12.22 13.37
CA GLU A 50 -8.73 11.21 14.41
C GLU A 50 -7.80 10.06 14.02
N ARG A 51 -7.16 9.48 15.04
CA ARG A 51 -6.33 8.27 14.89
C ARG A 51 -7.12 7.06 14.39
N SER A 52 -8.42 7.02 14.67
CA SER A 52 -9.37 6.02 14.15
C SER A 52 -9.36 6.00 12.62
N LEU A 53 -9.37 7.17 11.98
CA LEU A 53 -9.38 7.31 10.52
C LEU A 53 -8.07 6.84 9.89
N GLY A 54 -6.94 7.19 10.50
CA GLY A 54 -5.63 6.69 10.08
C GLY A 54 -5.52 5.16 10.17
N ARG A 55 -6.06 4.55 11.23
CA ARG A 55 -6.11 3.09 11.38
C ARG A 55 -7.02 2.44 10.34
N ALA A 56 -8.22 2.96 10.15
CA ALA A 56 -9.17 2.45 9.17
C ALA A 56 -8.58 2.47 7.74
N LEU A 57 -7.83 3.52 7.39
CA LEU A 57 -7.17 3.62 6.08
C LEU A 57 -6.07 2.56 5.91
N ASN A 58 -5.27 2.30 6.95
CA ASN A 58 -4.26 1.25 6.93
C ASN A 58 -4.90 -0.14 6.85
N GLU A 59 -5.93 -0.42 7.65
CA GLU A 59 -6.65 -1.70 7.63
C GLU A 59 -7.31 -1.97 6.28
N ALA A 60 -7.90 -0.95 5.65
CA ALA A 60 -8.48 -1.06 4.32
C ALA A 60 -7.40 -1.36 3.26
N TYR A 61 -6.22 -0.75 3.38
CA TYR A 61 -5.08 -1.05 2.53
C TYR A 61 -4.57 -2.48 2.72
N ASP A 62 -4.40 -2.93 3.96
CA ASP A 62 -3.92 -4.28 4.26
C ASP A 62 -4.92 -5.33 3.78
N LYS A 63 -6.22 -5.12 3.96
CA LYS A 63 -7.26 -6.01 3.41
C LYS A 63 -7.23 -6.08 1.89
N ARG A 64 -6.96 -4.97 1.20
CA ARG A 64 -6.76 -4.95 -0.26
C ARG A 64 -5.50 -5.71 -0.65
N VAL A 65 -4.37 -5.46 0.02
CA VAL A 65 -3.11 -6.17 -0.26
C VAL A 65 -3.29 -7.66 0.00
N VAL A 66 -3.92 -8.07 1.11
CA VAL A 66 -4.19 -9.48 1.36
C VAL A 66 -5.15 -10.04 0.30
N GLY A 67 -6.20 -9.33 -0.11
CA GLY A 67 -7.10 -9.77 -1.19
C GLY A 67 -6.40 -9.94 -2.55
N ASP A 68 -5.58 -8.96 -2.94
CA ASP A 68 -4.87 -8.93 -4.23
C ASP A 68 -3.62 -9.86 -4.25
N TYR A 69 -2.95 -10.05 -3.10
CA TYR A 69 -1.69 -10.82 -2.98
C TYR A 69 -1.86 -12.23 -2.41
N SER A 70 -2.94 -12.57 -1.69
CA SER A 70 -3.20 -13.98 -1.32
C SER A 70 -3.61 -14.83 -2.53
N VAL A 71 -4.03 -14.19 -3.64
CA VAL A 71 -4.21 -14.81 -4.96
C VAL A 71 -2.98 -14.56 -5.87
N GLY A 72 -2.08 -13.65 -5.47
CA GLY A 72 -1.08 -13.02 -6.33
C GLY A 72 0.31 -12.96 -5.70
N PHE A 73 0.94 -14.12 -5.55
CA PHE A 73 2.40 -14.29 -5.55
C PHE A 73 2.99 -13.90 -6.94
N LYS A 74 2.54 -12.80 -7.55
CA LYS A 74 3.14 -12.25 -8.76
C LYS A 74 4.35 -11.44 -8.34
N ILE A 75 5.42 -12.19 -8.07
CA ILE A 75 6.79 -11.71 -8.10
C ILE A 75 6.94 -10.89 -9.40
N SER A 76 7.37 -9.62 -9.29
CA SER A 76 7.68 -8.82 -10.47
C SER A 76 8.79 -9.49 -11.29
N LYS A 77 8.89 -9.22 -12.60
CA LYS A 77 9.93 -9.87 -13.43
C LYS A 77 11.34 -9.53 -12.93
N GLU A 78 11.47 -8.34 -12.34
CA GLU A 78 12.66 -7.81 -11.71
C GLU A 78 12.97 -8.56 -10.42
N GLU A 79 12.01 -8.74 -9.50
CA GLU A 79 12.21 -9.56 -8.30
C GLU A 79 12.47 -11.04 -8.63
N ALA A 80 11.87 -11.56 -9.70
CA ALA A 80 12.10 -12.93 -10.15
C ALA A 80 13.53 -13.10 -10.72
N LYS A 81 14.05 -12.07 -11.39
CA LYS A 81 15.45 -12.03 -11.83
C LYS A 81 16.40 -11.94 -10.66
N ASP A 82 16.13 -11.07 -9.69
CA ASP A 82 16.98 -10.91 -8.51
C ASP A 82 17.01 -12.19 -7.67
N LEU A 83 15.86 -12.86 -7.49
CA LEU A 83 15.78 -14.18 -6.84
C LEU A 83 16.53 -15.27 -7.61
N LEU A 84 16.46 -15.27 -8.95
CA LEU A 84 17.23 -16.20 -9.77
C LEU A 84 18.74 -15.94 -9.65
N ASP A 85 19.18 -14.69 -9.65
CA ASP A 85 20.59 -14.32 -9.55
C ASP A 85 21.17 -14.66 -8.17
N ILE A 86 20.39 -14.41 -7.11
CA ILE A 86 20.73 -14.84 -5.74
C ILE A 86 20.83 -16.38 -5.66
N SER A 87 19.91 -17.12 -6.29
CA SER A 87 19.92 -18.59 -6.28
C SER A 87 21.08 -19.20 -7.06
N GLN A 88 21.56 -18.54 -8.11
CA GLN A 88 22.73 -18.99 -8.89
C GLN A 88 24.03 -18.71 -8.16
N ASN A 89 24.15 -17.56 -7.48
CA ASN A 89 25.32 -17.23 -6.68
C ASN A 89 25.48 -18.14 -5.45
N TYR A 90 24.38 -18.68 -4.91
CA TYR A 90 24.44 -19.61 -3.78
C TYR A 90 25.05 -20.98 -4.13
N LYS A 91 25.16 -21.35 -5.42
CA LYS A 91 25.82 -22.60 -5.84
C LYS A 91 27.35 -22.54 -5.83
N ASN A 92 27.95 -21.35 -5.68
CA ASN A 92 29.40 -21.17 -5.69
C ASN A 92 30.04 -21.07 -4.29
N PHE A 93 29.25 -21.20 -3.22
CA PHE A 93 29.75 -21.11 -1.84
C PHE A 93 29.80 -22.46 -1.09
N GLN A 94 29.62 -23.57 -1.80
CA GLN A 94 29.84 -24.94 -1.30
C GLN A 94 30.76 -25.77 -2.21
N SER A 95 31.91 -25.21 -2.62
CA SER A 95 33.04 -26.02 -3.09
C SER A 95 34.32 -25.67 -2.36
#